data_AF-A0ABD1HDZ5-F1
#
_entry.id   AF-A0ABD1HDZ5-F1
#
_cell.length_a   1.000
_cell.length_b   1.000
_cell.length_c   1.000
_cell.angle_alpha   90.00
_cell.angle_beta   90.00
_cell.angle_gamma   90.00
#
_symmetry.space_group_name_H-M   'P 1'
#
loop_
_entity.id
_entity.type
_entity.pdbx_description
1 polymer ?
#
loop_
_entity_poly.entity_id
_entity_poly.type
_entity_poly.pdbx_seq_one_letter_code
_entity_poly.pdbx_strand_id
1 'polypeptide(L)'
;MSEIGAGSDPPSPSLSVTSSDPSKSSISTGLDAHRIAEVKAWLVSQFDAVGKDIPDFEYTPRSIAHLHNIATLSQAKTQAATIVANDFRQKAAEYRSQAARIREILEHVGLVQESLPSNVVSSSQVLASVANLLNIRDTELSSFLVAMADQSLRKTAVEEKRAKVQQESKELLDYTRKAIARLTYLKRTLTQLEDDIPPCEAQMEHWKTNLAIMESKERQYLQQYSNYKAMLNRVGYSPDISHGVLVEMAEHRKDLEKKTKPILETLRSYQDLPPDKALAALAIEDKKRQYAAAEKYLEDVLQSALASSE
;
A
#
# COMPACT_ATOMS: atom_id res chain seq x y z
N MET A 1 50.77 15.25 2.14
CA MET A 1 49.48 14.52 2.08
C MET A 1 49.46 13.58 3.27
N SER A 2 48.31 13.48 3.96
CA SER A 2 48.20 12.86 5.29
C SER A 2 48.07 11.33 5.25
N GLU A 3 48.38 10.70 6.40
CA GLU A 3 47.66 9.58 7.05
C GLU A 3 47.23 8.38 6.17
N ILE A 4 47.77 7.15 6.30
CA ILE A 4 47.91 6.27 7.48
C ILE A 4 46.58 6.13 8.24
N GLY A 5 45.99 4.96 8.50
CA GLY A 5 46.40 3.57 8.29
C GLY A 5 45.48 2.69 9.17
N ALA A 6 45.08 1.50 8.71
CA ALA A 6 43.93 0.78 9.28
C ALA A 6 44.26 -0.24 10.39
N GLY A 7 43.27 -0.52 11.25
CA GLY A 7 42.84 -1.91 11.55
C GLY A 7 43.31 -2.64 12.83
N SER A 8 42.38 -2.75 13.79
CA SER A 8 42.05 -3.92 14.65
C SER A 8 43.00 -4.50 15.71
N ASP A 9 42.62 -4.32 17.00
CA ASP A 9 42.30 -5.29 18.10
C ASP A 9 43.11 -6.59 18.32
N PRO A 10 43.12 -7.22 19.54
CA PRO A 10 42.58 -6.86 20.88
C PRO A 10 43.73 -6.84 21.95
N PRO A 11 43.63 -7.18 23.27
CA PRO A 11 42.49 -7.41 24.20
C PRO A 11 42.62 -6.67 25.58
N SER A 12 41.80 -7.09 26.58
CA SER A 12 41.70 -6.53 27.95
C SER A 12 42.77 -7.03 28.95
N PRO A 13 42.93 -6.32 30.09
CA PRO A 13 42.45 -6.92 31.35
C PRO A 13 41.63 -5.95 32.23
N SER A 14 41.03 -6.49 33.30
CA SER A 14 40.12 -5.82 34.24
C SER A 14 40.73 -5.65 35.65
N LEU A 15 39.98 -4.98 36.56
CA LEU A 15 40.27 -4.66 37.97
C LEU A 15 41.15 -3.40 38.18
N SER A 16 40.91 -2.49 39.15
CA SER A 16 39.78 -2.35 40.09
C SER A 16 39.85 -1.03 40.91
N VAL A 17 38.67 -0.50 41.32
CA VAL A 17 38.38 0.12 42.64
C VAL A 17 38.86 1.56 42.99
N THR A 18 37.86 2.43 43.21
CA THR A 18 37.75 3.65 44.06
C THR A 18 38.75 4.82 43.97
N SER A 19 38.20 5.99 43.61
CA SER A 19 38.09 7.13 44.55
C SER A 19 36.99 8.10 44.12
N SER A 20 35.95 8.27 44.94
CA SER A 20 34.88 9.26 44.73
C SER A 20 35.31 10.65 45.20
N ASP A 21 35.34 11.63 44.30
CA ASP A 21 35.69 13.02 44.62
C ASP A 21 34.40 13.88 44.72
N PRO A 22 33.97 14.30 45.93
CA PRO A 22 32.66 14.93 46.15
C PRO A 22 32.61 16.42 45.76
N SER A 23 33.74 17.00 45.35
CA SER A 23 33.96 18.45 45.26
C SER A 23 33.24 19.16 44.09
N LYS A 24 32.54 18.43 43.21
CA LYS A 24 31.82 19.01 42.04
C LYS A 24 30.32 19.27 42.24
N SER A 25 29.67 18.67 43.23
CA SER A 25 28.20 18.77 43.38
C SER A 25 27.71 20.04 44.08
N SER A 26 28.55 20.67 44.91
CA SER A 26 28.20 21.90 45.66
C SER A 26 28.22 23.17 44.80
N ILE A 27 29.11 23.23 43.80
CA ILE A 27 29.28 24.41 42.93
C ILE A 27 28.08 24.58 41.99
N SER A 28 27.54 23.48 41.44
CA SER A 28 26.35 23.52 40.59
C SER A 28 25.12 24.11 41.31
N THR A 29 24.89 23.70 42.56
CA THR A 29 23.69 24.12 43.31
C THR A 29 23.72 25.62 43.65
N GLY A 30 24.91 26.19 43.89
CA GLY A 30 25.08 27.63 44.09
C GLY A 30 24.87 28.46 42.82
N LEU A 31 25.36 27.98 41.67
CA LEU A 31 25.14 28.61 40.36
C LEU A 31 23.65 28.62 39.97
N ASP A 32 22.95 27.52 40.21
CA ASP A 32 21.52 27.44 39.91
C ASP A 32 20.69 28.34 40.85
N ALA A 33 21.04 28.43 42.14
CA ALA A 33 20.41 29.38 43.07
C ALA A 33 20.55 30.85 42.62
N HIS A 34 21.74 31.24 42.12
CA HIS A 34 21.97 32.59 41.58
C HIS A 34 21.14 32.85 40.32
N ARG A 35 21.06 31.89 39.40
CA ARG A 35 20.23 31.99 38.18
C ARG A 35 18.74 32.09 38.50
N ILE A 36 18.26 31.36 39.50
CA ILE A 36 16.88 31.47 40.00
C ILE A 36 16.59 32.89 40.51
N ALA A 37 17.51 33.48 41.27
CA ALA A 37 17.35 34.84 41.79
C ALA A 37 17.29 35.90 40.66
N GLU A 38 18.19 35.80 39.67
CA GLU A 38 18.19 36.68 38.49
C GLU A 38 16.90 36.54 37.67
N VAL A 39 16.47 35.31 37.38
CA VAL A 39 15.22 35.05 36.66
C VAL A 39 14.01 35.59 37.41
N LYS A 40 13.94 35.41 38.73
CA LYS A 40 12.85 35.97 39.56
C LYS A 40 12.83 37.50 39.52
N ALA A 41 13.99 38.16 39.72
CA ALA A 41 14.08 39.62 39.68
C ALA A 41 13.72 40.19 38.30
N TRP A 42 14.17 39.53 37.21
CA TRP A 42 13.78 39.88 35.85
C TRP A 42 12.28 39.70 35.60
N LEU A 43 11.69 38.57 36.02
CA LEU A 43 10.25 38.32 35.88
C LEU A 43 9.44 39.39 36.64
N VAL A 44 9.76 39.70 37.89
CA VAL A 44 9.11 40.79 38.66
C VAL A 44 9.17 42.09 37.85
N SER A 45 10.37 42.50 37.42
CA SER A 45 10.54 43.74 36.64
C SER A 45 9.75 43.78 35.32
N GLN A 46 9.58 42.65 34.62
CA GLN A 46 8.81 42.61 33.36
C GLN A 46 7.30 42.55 33.58
N PHE A 47 6.84 41.88 34.62
CA PHE A 47 5.42 41.69 34.91
C PHE A 47 4.82 42.91 35.64
N ASP A 48 5.56 43.53 36.57
CA ASP A 48 5.22 44.81 37.20
C ASP A 48 5.04 45.92 36.15
N ALA A 49 5.92 45.97 35.14
CA ALA A 49 5.86 46.96 34.05
C ALA A 49 4.60 46.86 33.18
N VAL A 50 3.86 45.74 33.25
CA VAL A 50 2.60 45.50 32.54
C VAL A 50 1.41 45.43 33.53
N GLY A 51 1.65 45.61 34.83
CA GLY A 51 0.63 45.55 35.87
C GLY A 51 -0.01 44.17 36.01
N LYS A 52 0.77 43.10 35.90
CA LYS A 52 0.32 41.70 36.00
C LYS A 52 1.13 40.92 37.02
N ASP A 53 0.52 39.94 37.65
CA ASP A 53 1.22 38.97 38.49
C ASP A 53 1.99 37.95 37.64
N ILE A 54 3.07 37.40 38.19
CA ILE A 54 3.86 36.33 37.55
C ILE A 54 3.06 35.02 37.63
N PRO A 55 2.76 34.34 36.51
CA PRO A 55 2.10 33.03 36.53
C PRO A 55 2.96 31.97 37.22
N ASP A 56 2.33 31.05 37.94
CA ASP A 56 3.02 29.90 38.52
C ASP A 56 3.64 29.01 37.43
N PHE A 57 4.91 28.62 37.62
CA PHE A 57 5.63 27.72 36.72
C PHE A 57 6.58 26.80 37.50
N GLU A 58 6.90 25.64 36.91
CA GLU A 58 7.80 24.67 37.53
C GLU A 58 9.26 25.14 37.49
N TYR A 59 9.89 25.21 38.66
CA TYR A 59 11.31 25.56 38.83
C TYR A 59 12.24 24.35 38.59
N THR A 60 12.21 23.81 37.37
CA THR A 60 13.16 22.77 36.93
C THR A 60 14.48 23.40 36.46
N PRO A 61 15.64 22.72 36.58
CA PRO A 61 16.91 23.25 36.05
C PRO A 61 16.85 23.61 34.55
N ARG A 62 16.04 22.86 33.77
CA ARG A 62 15.82 23.12 32.34
C ARG A 62 14.99 24.38 32.09
N SER A 63 13.91 24.61 32.84
CA SER A 63 13.09 25.82 32.70
C SER A 63 13.86 27.06 33.19
N ILE A 64 14.59 26.95 34.31
CA ILE A 64 15.45 28.02 34.83
C ILE A 64 16.54 28.39 33.81
N ALA A 65 17.26 27.42 33.25
CA ALA A 65 18.29 27.70 32.23
C ALA A 65 17.70 28.35 30.97
N HIS A 66 16.49 27.94 30.55
CA HIS A 66 15.80 28.56 29.41
C HIS A 66 15.36 30.00 29.71
N LEU A 67 14.74 30.24 30.87
CA LEU A 67 14.33 31.57 31.33
C LEU A 67 15.53 32.49 31.56
N HIS A 68 16.66 31.98 32.06
CA HIS A 68 17.90 32.74 32.25
C HIS A 68 18.48 33.23 30.92
N ASN A 69 18.49 32.36 29.90
CA ASN A 69 18.87 32.73 28.54
C ASN A 69 17.93 33.81 27.95
N ILE A 70 16.62 33.69 28.18
CA ILE A 70 15.64 34.70 27.75
C ILE A 70 15.85 36.03 28.49
N ALA A 71 16.07 36.00 29.80
CA ALA A 71 16.32 37.17 30.63
C ALA A 71 17.59 37.91 30.18
N THR A 72 18.69 37.19 30.00
CA THR A 72 19.97 37.75 29.50
C THR A 72 19.79 38.37 28.12
N LEU A 73 19.10 37.69 27.19
CA LEU A 73 18.83 38.20 25.84
C LEU A 73 17.89 39.42 25.85
N SER A 74 16.88 39.42 26.71
CA SER A 74 15.95 40.53 26.93
C SER A 74 16.70 41.76 27.46
N GLN A 75 17.47 41.59 28.55
CA GLN A 75 18.23 42.66 29.18
C GLN A 75 19.28 43.26 28.22
N ALA A 76 20.03 42.42 27.49
CA ALA A 76 20.98 42.88 26.48
C ALA A 76 20.31 43.68 25.35
N LYS A 77 19.14 43.24 24.86
CA LYS A 77 18.34 43.97 23.86
C LYS A 77 17.82 45.31 24.41
N THR A 78 17.31 45.33 25.64
CA THR A 78 16.83 46.55 26.30
C THR A 78 17.97 47.55 26.51
N GLN A 79 19.14 47.08 26.97
CA GLN A 79 20.33 47.93 27.11
C GLN A 79 20.78 48.51 25.77
N ALA A 80 20.87 47.68 24.71
CA ALA A 80 21.21 48.14 23.37
C ALA A 80 20.20 49.17 22.84
N ALA A 81 18.89 48.94 23.05
CA ALA A 81 17.84 49.88 22.69
C ALA A 81 17.96 51.22 23.44
N THR A 82 18.27 51.20 24.74
CA THR A 82 18.53 52.42 25.54
C THR A 82 19.75 53.18 25.05
N ILE A 83 20.85 52.50 24.71
CA ILE A 83 22.06 53.13 24.15
C ILE A 83 21.73 53.82 22.82
N VAL A 84 21.05 53.11 21.90
CA VAL A 84 20.63 53.65 20.60
C VAL A 84 19.65 54.83 20.75
N ALA A 85 18.71 54.74 21.70
CA ALA A 85 17.77 55.83 21.99
C ALA A 85 18.48 57.09 22.53
N ASN A 86 19.52 56.92 23.37
CA ASN A 86 20.31 58.04 23.88
C ASN A 86 21.20 58.66 22.79
N ASP A 87 21.84 57.85 21.95
CA ASP A 87 22.60 58.31 20.77
C ASP A 87 21.71 59.11 19.80
N PHE A 88 20.51 58.62 19.48
CA PHE A 88 19.56 59.37 18.65
C PHE A 88 19.08 60.67 19.32
N ARG A 89 18.87 60.69 20.64
CA ARG A 89 18.51 61.93 21.37
C ARG A 89 19.64 62.96 21.31
N GLN A 90 20.89 62.54 21.51
CA GLN A 90 22.06 63.40 21.42
C GLN A 90 22.20 63.97 20.00
N LYS A 91 22.22 63.11 18.98
CA LYS A 91 22.28 63.54 17.56
C LYS A 91 21.15 64.51 17.22
N ALA A 92 19.93 64.24 17.68
CA ALA A 92 18.81 65.15 17.46
C ALA A 92 18.95 66.49 18.19
N ALA A 93 19.65 66.56 19.33
CA ALA A 93 19.98 67.83 19.98
C ALA A 93 21.07 68.60 19.19
N GLU A 94 22.11 67.90 18.74
CA GLU A 94 23.18 68.45 17.89
C GLU A 94 22.62 69.01 16.57
N TYR A 95 21.80 68.25 15.84
CA TYR A 95 21.13 68.72 14.62
C TYR A 95 20.21 69.93 14.86
N ARG A 96 19.51 70.01 16.00
CA ARG A 96 18.69 71.20 16.34
C ARG A 96 19.55 72.43 16.60
N SER A 97 20.65 72.29 17.35
CA SER A 97 21.57 73.40 17.62
C SER A 97 22.27 73.88 16.34
N GLN A 98 22.68 72.96 15.46
CA GLN A 98 23.25 73.27 14.15
C GLN A 98 22.23 73.95 13.23
N ALA A 99 20.97 73.50 13.22
CA ALA A 99 19.89 74.15 12.45
C ALA A 99 19.58 75.57 12.97
N ALA A 100 19.62 75.79 14.28
CA ALA A 100 19.49 77.12 14.86
C ALA A 100 20.65 78.04 14.43
N ARG A 101 21.91 77.57 14.52
CA ARG A 101 23.09 78.33 14.07
C ARG A 101 23.04 78.68 12.59
N ILE A 102 22.61 77.74 11.73
CA ILE A 102 22.45 78.01 10.29
C ILE A 102 21.36 79.06 10.05
N ARG A 103 20.24 79.01 10.80
CA ARG A 103 19.17 80.00 10.70
C ARG A 103 19.65 81.41 11.06
N GLU A 104 20.37 81.55 12.18
CA GLU A 104 20.98 82.82 12.63
C GLU A 104 21.93 83.40 11.56
N ILE A 105 22.78 82.56 10.96
CA ILE A 105 23.67 82.98 9.85
C ILE A 105 22.85 83.44 8.63
N LEU A 106 21.78 82.73 8.26
CA LEU A 106 20.91 83.13 7.14
C LEU A 106 20.15 84.43 7.44
N GLU A 107 19.71 84.64 8.68
CA GLU A 107 19.11 85.89 9.15
C GLU A 107 20.08 87.07 9.01
N HIS A 108 21.34 86.92 9.42
CA HIS A 108 22.37 87.95 9.25
C HIS A 108 22.70 88.28 7.79
N VAL A 109 22.56 87.33 6.86
CA VAL A 109 22.79 87.53 5.42
C VAL A 109 21.52 88.02 4.70
N GLY A 110 20.39 88.14 5.41
CA GLY A 110 19.10 88.58 4.83
C GLY A 110 18.38 87.48 4.02
N LEU A 111 18.75 86.21 4.20
CA LEU A 111 18.15 85.04 3.57
C LEU A 111 17.11 84.36 4.49
N VAL A 112 16.27 85.17 5.14
CA VAL A 112 15.21 84.70 6.03
C VAL A 112 14.13 83.99 5.21
N GLN A 113 13.61 82.85 5.70
CA GLN A 113 12.56 82.09 5.00
C GLN A 113 11.34 82.95 4.63
N GLU A 114 10.95 83.89 5.49
CA GLU A 114 9.83 84.82 5.30
C GLU A 114 10.10 85.90 4.23
N SER A 115 11.36 86.18 3.93
CA SER A 115 11.78 87.14 2.90
C SER A 115 11.91 86.52 1.50
N LEU A 116 11.90 85.18 1.41
CA LEU A 116 12.07 84.45 0.15
C LEU A 116 10.75 84.31 -0.63
N PRO A 117 10.78 84.36 -1.97
CA PRO A 117 9.61 84.04 -2.79
C PRO A 117 9.05 82.65 -2.49
N SER A 118 7.73 82.53 -2.37
CA SER A 118 7.04 81.29 -1.97
C SER A 118 7.41 80.06 -2.83
N ASN A 119 7.65 80.26 -4.13
CA ASN A 119 8.09 79.21 -5.06
C ASN A 119 9.52 78.70 -4.77
N VAL A 120 10.40 79.54 -4.22
CA VAL A 120 11.76 79.14 -3.80
C VAL A 120 11.69 78.33 -2.52
N VAL A 121 10.85 78.75 -1.56
CA VAL A 121 10.61 78.02 -0.30
C VAL A 121 10.04 76.63 -0.57
N SER A 122 8.99 76.52 -1.39
CA SER A 122 8.37 75.24 -1.72
C SER A 122 9.31 74.30 -2.50
N SER A 123 10.05 74.83 -3.48
CA SER A 123 11.05 74.04 -4.23
C SER A 123 12.17 73.52 -3.33
N SER A 124 12.67 74.35 -2.42
CA SER A 124 13.70 73.97 -1.44
C SER A 124 13.19 72.92 -0.46
N GLN A 125 11.94 73.04 0.00
CA GLN A 125 11.29 72.06 0.87
C GLN A 125 11.10 70.71 0.17
N VAL A 126 10.71 70.69 -1.10
CA VAL A 126 10.64 69.46 -1.90
C VAL A 126 12.03 68.84 -2.05
N LEU A 127 13.04 69.63 -2.41
CA LEU A 127 14.42 69.14 -2.58
C LEU A 127 14.98 68.52 -1.29
N ALA A 128 14.81 69.19 -0.15
CA ALA A 128 15.19 68.67 1.16
C ALA A 128 14.39 67.40 1.55
N SER A 129 13.10 67.32 1.19
CA SER A 129 12.27 66.14 1.45
C SER A 129 12.74 64.94 0.63
N VAL A 130 13.08 65.13 -0.64
CA VAL A 130 13.61 64.06 -1.51
C VAL A 130 15.04 63.67 -1.10
N ALA A 131 15.89 64.62 -0.71
CA ALA A 131 17.21 64.33 -0.15
C ALA A 131 17.13 63.44 1.10
N ASN A 132 16.26 63.80 2.05
CA ASN A 132 16.01 62.99 3.25
C ASN A 132 15.46 61.59 2.92
N LEU A 133 14.54 61.47 1.95
CA LEU A 133 13.98 60.18 1.52
C LEU A 133 15.04 59.28 0.85
N LEU A 134 15.96 59.87 0.10
CA LEU A 134 17.08 59.18 -0.55
C LEU A 134 18.32 59.06 0.36
N ASN A 135 18.26 59.58 1.60
CA ASN A 135 19.37 59.63 2.57
C ASN A 135 20.65 60.31 2.04
N ILE A 136 20.47 61.38 1.25
CA ILE A 136 21.53 62.23 0.69
C ILE A 136 21.82 63.40 1.66
N ARG A 137 23.07 63.86 1.71
CA ARG A 137 23.52 64.95 2.62
C ARG A 137 23.79 66.29 1.92
N ASP A 138 23.86 66.26 0.60
CA ASP A 138 24.11 67.42 -0.26
C ASP A 138 22.86 67.73 -1.11
N THR A 139 22.97 68.74 -1.97
CA THR A 139 21.97 69.06 -2.99
C THR A 139 22.53 68.87 -4.42
N GLU A 140 23.50 67.98 -4.60
CA GLU A 140 24.14 67.76 -5.90
C GLU A 140 23.32 66.82 -6.79
N LEU A 141 23.12 67.22 -8.06
CA LEU A 141 22.38 66.43 -9.04
C LEU A 141 22.98 65.02 -9.24
N SER A 142 24.30 64.90 -9.18
CA SER A 142 25.06 63.65 -9.16
C SER A 142 24.56 62.69 -8.06
N SER A 143 24.53 63.14 -6.81
CA SER A 143 24.07 62.37 -5.65
C SER A 143 22.61 61.95 -5.79
N PHE A 144 21.73 62.85 -6.25
CA PHE A 144 20.33 62.51 -6.53
C PHE A 144 20.19 61.42 -7.60
N LEU A 145 20.89 61.55 -8.74
CA LEU A 145 20.81 60.58 -9.83
C LEU A 145 21.32 59.19 -9.39
N VAL A 146 22.42 59.13 -8.64
CA VAL A 146 22.97 57.86 -8.12
C VAL A 146 22.01 57.20 -7.13
N ALA A 147 21.46 57.95 -6.17
CA ALA A 147 20.54 57.38 -5.18
C ALA A 147 19.19 56.94 -5.80
N MET A 148 18.66 57.70 -6.77
CA MET A 148 17.48 57.28 -7.53
C MET A 148 17.75 56.04 -8.39
N ALA A 149 18.96 55.90 -8.95
CA ALA A 149 19.36 54.72 -9.70
C ALA A 149 19.48 53.47 -8.81
N ASP A 150 20.15 53.56 -7.65
CA ASP A 150 20.21 52.44 -6.68
C ASP A 150 18.81 52.05 -6.21
N GLN A 151 17.97 53.02 -5.82
CA GLN A 151 16.60 52.74 -5.38
C GLN A 151 15.75 52.08 -6.48
N SER A 152 15.94 52.48 -7.74
CA SER A 152 15.28 51.85 -8.89
C SER A 152 15.77 50.42 -9.14
N LEU A 153 17.07 50.17 -9.00
CA LEU A 153 17.67 48.83 -9.12
C LEU A 153 17.23 47.91 -7.97
N ARG A 154 17.18 48.42 -6.73
CA ARG A 154 16.62 47.70 -5.58
C ARG A 154 15.16 47.36 -5.79
N LYS A 155 14.36 48.29 -6.31
CA LYS A 155 12.94 48.07 -6.61
C LYS A 155 12.77 46.92 -7.61
N THR A 156 13.45 46.98 -8.75
CA THR A 156 13.34 45.93 -9.79
C THR A 156 13.81 44.56 -9.28
N ALA A 157 14.91 44.49 -8.53
CA ALA A 157 15.38 43.25 -7.91
C ALA A 157 14.42 42.67 -6.85
N VAL A 158 13.64 43.51 -6.17
CA VAL A 158 12.57 43.07 -5.24
C VAL A 158 11.33 42.62 -6.01
N GLU A 159 10.96 43.31 -7.09
CA GLU A 159 9.85 42.93 -7.97
C GLU A 159 10.10 41.58 -8.65
N GLU A 160 11.32 41.32 -9.13
CA GLU A 160 11.73 40.03 -9.69
C GLU A 160 11.63 38.89 -8.65
N LYS A 161 12.19 39.10 -7.45
CA LYS A 161 12.09 38.12 -6.35
C LYS A 161 10.64 37.84 -5.97
N ARG A 162 9.80 38.88 -5.92
CA ARG A 162 8.37 38.74 -5.65
C ARG A 162 7.65 37.96 -6.75
N ALA A 163 7.97 38.21 -8.02
CA ALA A 163 7.42 37.47 -9.15
C ALA A 163 7.80 35.98 -9.09
N LYS A 164 9.07 35.67 -8.78
CA LYS A 164 9.55 34.29 -8.60
C LYS A 164 8.83 33.56 -7.46
N VAL A 165 8.76 34.16 -6.27
CA VAL A 165 8.03 33.58 -5.11
C VAL A 165 6.53 33.41 -5.42
N GLN A 166 5.93 34.34 -6.16
CA GLN A 166 4.53 34.23 -6.60
C GLN A 166 4.31 33.07 -7.58
N GLN A 167 5.30 32.75 -8.42
CA GLN A 167 5.25 31.61 -9.34
C GLN A 167 5.43 30.28 -8.59
N GLU A 168 6.46 30.18 -7.74
CA GLU A 168 6.70 29.00 -6.89
C GLU A 168 5.48 28.69 -5.99
N SER A 169 4.83 29.73 -5.45
CA SER A 169 3.59 29.62 -4.68
C SER A 169 2.43 29.03 -5.50
N LYS A 170 2.25 29.44 -6.76
CA LYS A 170 1.22 28.85 -7.66
C LYS A 170 1.50 27.37 -7.93
N GLU A 171 2.75 27.04 -8.24
CA GLU A 171 3.14 25.65 -8.52
C GLU A 171 2.92 24.75 -7.30
N LEU A 172 3.31 25.21 -6.11
CA LEU A 172 3.08 24.49 -4.85
C LEU A 172 1.58 24.31 -4.54
N LEU A 173 0.75 25.30 -4.83
CA LEU A 173 -0.72 25.19 -4.70
C LEU A 173 -1.29 24.13 -5.66
N ASP A 174 -0.78 24.04 -6.90
CA ASP A 174 -1.22 23.03 -7.85
C ASP A 174 -0.75 21.61 -7.49
N TYR A 175 0.46 21.45 -6.95
CA TYR A 175 0.87 20.17 -6.35
C TYR A 175 -0.03 19.80 -5.17
N THR A 176 -0.36 20.76 -4.30
CA THR A 176 -1.24 20.55 -3.14
C THR A 176 -2.65 20.13 -3.59
N ARG A 177 -3.23 20.79 -4.60
CA ARG A 177 -4.52 20.40 -5.21
C ARG A 177 -4.50 18.97 -5.76
N LYS A 178 -3.45 18.60 -6.52
CA LYS A 178 -3.26 17.25 -7.06
C LYS A 178 -3.15 16.19 -5.94
N ALA A 179 -2.42 16.50 -4.87
CA ALA A 179 -2.29 15.62 -3.70
C ALA A 179 -3.63 15.43 -2.98
N ILE A 180 -4.40 16.50 -2.75
CA ILE A 180 -5.74 16.44 -2.12
C ILE A 180 -6.71 15.63 -2.99
N ALA A 181 -6.72 15.83 -4.30
CA ALA A 181 -7.55 15.05 -5.22
C ALA A 181 -7.22 13.54 -5.16
N ARG A 182 -5.92 13.18 -5.18
CA ARG A 182 -5.47 11.79 -5.07
C ARG A 182 -5.76 11.17 -3.71
N LEU A 183 -5.62 11.93 -2.62
CA LEU A 183 -6.00 11.50 -1.27
C LEU A 183 -7.52 11.24 -1.19
N THR A 184 -8.33 12.10 -1.79
CA THR A 184 -9.80 11.97 -1.81
C THR A 184 -10.24 10.73 -2.60
N TYR A 185 -9.60 10.47 -3.74
CA TYR A 185 -9.79 9.26 -4.52
C TYR A 185 -9.43 8.00 -3.71
N LEU A 186 -8.23 7.96 -3.12
CA LEU A 186 -7.77 6.83 -2.30
C LEU A 186 -8.69 6.56 -1.10
N LYS A 187 -9.18 7.61 -0.41
CA LYS A 187 -10.17 7.46 0.66
C LYS A 187 -11.46 6.80 0.17
N ARG A 188 -12.01 7.23 -0.97
CA ARG A 188 -13.20 6.60 -1.56
C ARG A 188 -12.96 5.14 -1.93
N THR A 189 -11.81 4.82 -2.53
CA THR A 189 -11.46 3.43 -2.86
C THR A 189 -11.30 2.56 -1.61
N LEU A 190 -10.70 3.10 -0.54
CA LEU A 190 -10.56 2.41 0.74
C LEU A 190 -11.93 2.12 1.36
N THR A 191 -12.84 3.10 1.42
CA THR A 191 -14.20 2.89 1.92
C THR A 191 -14.98 1.87 1.08
N GLN A 192 -14.84 1.88 -0.25
CA GLN A 192 -15.47 0.84 -1.08
C GLN A 192 -14.94 -0.56 -0.76
N LEU A 193 -13.63 -0.70 -0.55
CA LEU A 193 -13.03 -1.99 -0.17
C LEU A 193 -13.45 -2.42 1.25
N GLU A 194 -13.65 -1.48 2.17
CA GLU A 194 -14.20 -1.74 3.51
C GLU A 194 -15.67 -2.21 3.42
N ASP A 195 -16.49 -1.59 2.56
CA ASP A 195 -17.88 -1.96 2.30
C ASP A 195 -18.01 -3.33 1.59
N ASP A 196 -17.01 -3.72 0.78
CA ASP A 196 -16.96 -5.00 0.04
C ASP A 196 -16.54 -6.20 0.93
N ILE A 197 -15.95 -5.97 2.13
CA ILE A 197 -15.52 -7.05 3.04
C ILE A 197 -16.71 -7.83 3.65
N PRO A 198 -17.70 -7.20 4.31
CA PRO A 198 -18.82 -7.91 4.94
C PRO A 198 -19.61 -8.88 4.03
N PRO A 199 -19.96 -8.57 2.77
CA PRO A 199 -20.64 -9.54 1.91
C PRO A 199 -19.73 -10.71 1.51
N CYS A 200 -18.42 -10.49 1.38
CA CYS A 200 -17.45 -11.54 1.10
C CYS A 200 -17.26 -12.47 2.31
N GLU A 201 -17.16 -11.93 3.52
CA GLU A 201 -17.14 -12.71 4.77
C GLU A 201 -18.43 -13.52 4.96
N ALA A 202 -19.60 -12.92 4.72
CA ALA A 202 -20.89 -13.62 4.80
C ALA A 202 -20.99 -14.77 3.78
N GLN A 203 -20.48 -14.59 2.56
CA GLN A 203 -20.38 -15.65 1.56
C GLN A 203 -19.42 -16.77 2.00
N MET A 204 -18.28 -16.41 2.60
CA MET A 204 -17.29 -17.37 3.09
C MET A 204 -17.83 -18.22 4.24
N GLU A 205 -18.51 -17.62 5.22
CA GLU A 205 -19.16 -18.36 6.32
C GLU A 205 -20.33 -19.24 5.81
N HIS A 206 -21.06 -18.80 4.78
CA HIS A 206 -22.06 -19.64 4.11
C HIS A 206 -21.43 -20.87 3.44
N TRP A 207 -20.33 -20.70 2.69
CA TRP A 207 -19.61 -21.82 2.07
C TRP A 207 -19.02 -22.79 3.09
N LYS A 208 -18.41 -22.27 4.16
CA LYS A 208 -17.88 -23.04 5.30
C LYS A 208 -18.98 -23.87 5.98
N THR A 209 -20.16 -23.29 6.18
CA THR A 209 -21.34 -24.00 6.71
C THR A 209 -21.81 -25.11 5.75
N ASN A 210 -21.92 -24.80 4.46
CA ASN A 210 -22.29 -25.80 3.45
C ASN A 210 -21.26 -26.94 3.35
N LEU A 211 -19.96 -26.64 3.46
CA LEU A 211 -18.90 -27.64 3.41
C LEU A 211 -19.01 -28.63 4.58
N ALA A 212 -19.23 -28.14 5.81
CA ALA A 212 -19.47 -28.99 6.98
C ALA A 212 -20.70 -29.91 6.80
N ILE A 213 -21.76 -29.40 6.14
CA ILE A 213 -22.93 -30.22 5.77
C ILE A 213 -22.53 -31.29 4.73
N MET A 214 -21.73 -30.95 3.71
CA MET A 214 -21.30 -31.92 2.70
C MET A 214 -20.38 -33.00 3.26
N GLU A 215 -19.42 -32.66 4.13
CA GLU A 215 -18.60 -33.65 4.85
C GLU A 215 -19.45 -34.60 5.72
N SER A 216 -20.54 -34.10 6.32
CA SER A 216 -21.46 -34.94 7.10
C SER A 216 -22.23 -35.93 6.20
N LYS A 217 -22.64 -35.48 5.01
CA LYS A 217 -23.31 -36.32 4.01
C LYS A 217 -22.35 -37.33 3.37
N GLU A 218 -21.11 -36.94 3.09
CA GLU A 218 -20.07 -37.84 2.60
C GLU A 218 -19.86 -39.01 3.57
N ARG A 219 -19.66 -38.70 4.86
CA ARG A 219 -19.55 -39.71 5.93
C ARG A 219 -20.79 -40.61 5.99
N GLN A 220 -21.98 -40.05 5.86
CA GLN A 220 -23.24 -40.82 5.79
C GLN A 220 -23.25 -41.75 4.57
N TYR A 221 -22.91 -41.28 3.37
CA TYR A 221 -22.91 -42.08 2.15
C TYR A 221 -21.82 -43.18 2.17
N LEU A 222 -20.63 -42.89 2.70
CA LEU A 222 -19.58 -43.90 2.91
C LEU A 222 -20.04 -45.01 3.87
N GLN A 223 -20.73 -44.63 4.96
CA GLN A 223 -21.29 -45.60 5.89
C GLN A 223 -22.40 -46.45 5.23
N GLN A 224 -23.31 -45.83 4.48
CA GLN A 224 -24.36 -46.55 3.74
C GLN A 224 -23.76 -47.48 2.68
N TYR A 225 -22.77 -47.02 1.90
CA TYR A 225 -22.04 -47.85 0.94
C TYR A 225 -21.38 -49.06 1.62
N SER A 226 -20.72 -48.86 2.76
CA SER A 226 -20.12 -49.95 3.55
C SER A 226 -21.19 -50.96 4.02
N ASN A 227 -22.33 -50.47 4.51
CA ASN A 227 -23.45 -51.32 4.95
C ASN A 227 -24.03 -52.14 3.80
N TYR A 228 -24.29 -51.52 2.63
CA TYR A 228 -24.79 -52.23 1.45
C TYR A 228 -23.76 -53.24 0.93
N LYS A 229 -22.47 -52.89 0.90
CA LYS A 229 -21.40 -53.81 0.50
C LYS A 229 -21.31 -55.02 1.43
N ALA A 230 -21.43 -54.83 2.74
CA ALA A 230 -21.52 -55.92 3.71
C ALA A 230 -22.78 -56.78 3.51
N MET A 231 -23.92 -56.17 3.16
CA MET A 231 -25.17 -56.88 2.85
C MET A 231 -25.05 -57.74 1.57
N LEU A 232 -24.50 -57.20 0.48
CA LEU A 232 -24.24 -57.94 -0.76
C LEU A 232 -23.30 -59.13 -0.50
N ASN A 233 -22.22 -58.92 0.25
CA ASN A 233 -21.30 -59.98 0.64
C ASN A 233 -22.00 -61.07 1.48
N ARG A 234 -22.88 -60.70 2.43
CA ARG A 234 -23.66 -61.64 3.24
C ARG A 234 -24.64 -62.48 2.39
N VAL A 235 -25.18 -61.92 1.32
CA VAL A 235 -26.09 -62.62 0.38
C VAL A 235 -25.29 -63.47 -0.63
N GLY A 236 -23.95 -63.42 -0.61
CA GLY A 236 -23.10 -64.20 -1.51
C GLY A 236 -23.05 -63.66 -2.94
N TYR A 237 -23.30 -62.36 -3.12
CA TYR A 237 -23.26 -61.72 -4.44
C TYR A 237 -21.82 -61.71 -4.99
N SER A 238 -21.60 -62.38 -6.13
CA SER A 238 -20.43 -62.18 -6.98
C SER A 238 -20.76 -61.23 -8.14
N PRO A 239 -19.82 -60.41 -8.63
CA PRO A 239 -19.99 -59.64 -9.87
C PRO A 239 -20.44 -60.48 -11.08
N ASP A 240 -20.11 -61.77 -11.10
CA ASP A 240 -20.53 -62.73 -12.14
C ASP A 240 -22.05 -62.93 -12.20
N ILE A 241 -22.76 -62.63 -11.11
CA ILE A 241 -24.22 -62.69 -10.97
C ILE A 241 -24.84 -61.30 -11.26
N SER A 242 -24.08 -60.38 -11.84
CA SER A 242 -24.61 -59.13 -12.40
C SER A 242 -25.44 -59.42 -13.65
N HIS A 243 -26.54 -58.68 -13.84
CA HIS A 243 -27.46 -58.89 -14.96
C HIS A 243 -26.74 -58.84 -16.33
N GLY A 244 -25.79 -57.92 -16.52
CA GLY A 244 -25.00 -57.85 -17.75
C GLY A 244 -24.21 -59.13 -18.02
N VAL A 245 -23.47 -59.63 -17.02
CA VAL A 245 -22.67 -60.86 -17.14
C VAL A 245 -23.57 -62.08 -17.36
N LEU A 246 -24.73 -62.14 -16.70
CA LEU A 246 -25.74 -63.19 -16.94
C LEU A 246 -26.30 -63.17 -18.36
N VAL A 247 -26.53 -61.99 -18.93
CA VAL A 247 -26.98 -61.84 -20.34
C VAL A 247 -25.86 -62.27 -21.29
N GLU A 248 -24.62 -61.81 -21.09
CA GLU A 248 -23.45 -62.24 -21.89
C GLU A 248 -23.25 -63.77 -21.81
N MET A 249 -23.36 -64.36 -20.63
CA MET A 249 -23.30 -65.82 -20.43
C MET A 249 -24.46 -66.56 -21.13
N ALA A 250 -25.66 -65.98 -21.16
CA ALA A 250 -26.81 -66.57 -21.83
C ALA A 250 -26.69 -66.49 -23.37
N GLU A 251 -26.18 -65.38 -23.90
CA GLU A 251 -25.87 -65.21 -25.32
C GLU A 251 -24.74 -66.14 -25.75
N HIS A 252 -23.64 -66.20 -24.99
CA HIS A 252 -22.55 -67.14 -25.26
C HIS A 252 -23.01 -68.60 -25.21
N ARG A 253 -23.89 -68.97 -24.26
CA ARG A 253 -24.53 -70.29 -24.21
C ARG A 253 -25.37 -70.57 -25.46
N LYS A 254 -26.17 -69.61 -25.92
CA LYS A 254 -27.01 -69.71 -27.13
C LYS A 254 -26.16 -69.86 -28.39
N ASP A 255 -25.01 -69.19 -28.47
CA ASP A 255 -24.06 -69.34 -29.57
C ASP A 255 -23.33 -70.69 -29.55
N LEU A 256 -22.96 -71.19 -28.37
CA LEU A 256 -22.47 -72.58 -28.23
C LEU A 256 -23.55 -73.59 -28.63
N GLU A 257 -24.79 -73.40 -28.22
CA GLU A 257 -25.91 -74.28 -28.59
C GLU A 257 -26.14 -74.28 -30.10
N LYS A 258 -26.09 -73.11 -30.76
CA LYS A 258 -26.17 -72.97 -32.22
C LYS A 258 -25.04 -73.71 -32.96
N LYS A 259 -23.83 -73.75 -32.38
CA LYS A 259 -22.68 -74.51 -32.92
C LYS A 259 -22.78 -76.01 -32.62
N THR A 260 -23.32 -76.38 -31.46
CA THR A 260 -23.32 -77.77 -30.97
C THR A 260 -24.48 -78.60 -31.53
N LYS A 261 -25.65 -77.99 -31.78
CA LYS A 261 -26.81 -78.66 -32.40
C LYS A 261 -26.49 -79.42 -33.70
N PRO A 262 -25.88 -78.81 -34.74
CA PRO A 262 -25.54 -79.54 -35.97
C PRO A 262 -24.48 -80.63 -35.74
N ILE A 263 -23.58 -80.45 -34.77
CA ILE A 263 -22.59 -81.49 -34.40
C ILE A 263 -23.29 -82.70 -33.75
N LEU A 264 -24.28 -82.46 -32.88
CA LEU A 264 -25.10 -83.54 -32.31
C LEU A 264 -26.00 -84.21 -33.35
N GLU A 265 -26.56 -83.46 -34.30
CA GLU A 265 -27.36 -84.03 -35.41
C GLU A 265 -26.49 -84.92 -36.32
N THR A 266 -25.27 -84.50 -36.65
CA THR A 266 -24.33 -85.34 -37.41
C THR A 266 -23.84 -86.55 -36.59
N LEU A 267 -23.61 -86.40 -35.28
CA LEU A 267 -23.27 -87.55 -34.43
C LEU A 267 -24.42 -88.56 -34.33
N ARG A 268 -25.67 -88.07 -34.34
CA ARG A 268 -26.87 -88.90 -34.30
C ARG A 268 -27.07 -89.69 -35.60
N SER A 269 -26.79 -89.09 -36.77
CA SER A 269 -26.87 -89.84 -38.04
C SER A 269 -25.78 -90.90 -38.19
N TYR A 270 -24.62 -90.76 -37.52
CA TYR A 270 -23.64 -91.84 -37.40
C TYR A 270 -24.09 -92.97 -36.46
N GLN A 271 -25.03 -92.71 -35.55
CA GLN A 271 -25.54 -93.71 -34.60
C GLN A 271 -26.48 -94.74 -35.24
N ASP A 272 -27.03 -94.44 -36.42
CA ASP A 272 -27.86 -95.36 -37.22
C ASP A 272 -27.04 -96.39 -38.02
N LEU A 273 -25.70 -96.27 -38.06
CA LEU A 273 -24.81 -97.22 -38.74
C LEU A 273 -24.22 -98.23 -37.74
N PRO A 274 -24.26 -99.55 -38.04
CA PRO A 274 -23.61 -100.55 -37.19
C PRO A 274 -22.11 -100.28 -37.01
N PRO A 275 -21.53 -100.43 -35.80
CA PRO A 275 -20.15 -100.08 -35.50
C PRO A 275 -19.08 -101.02 -36.11
N ASP A 276 -19.48 -102.02 -36.90
CA ASP A 276 -18.60 -102.90 -37.65
C ASP A 276 -18.79 -102.68 -39.16
N LYS A 277 -17.68 -102.38 -39.85
CA LYS A 277 -17.62 -102.11 -41.29
C LYS A 277 -18.14 -103.28 -42.14
N ALA A 278 -17.98 -104.52 -41.69
CA ALA A 278 -18.50 -105.70 -42.39
C ALA A 278 -20.04 -105.78 -42.29
N LEU A 279 -20.60 -105.54 -41.10
CA LEU A 279 -22.04 -105.55 -40.89
C LEU A 279 -22.74 -104.33 -41.51
N ALA A 280 -22.09 -103.16 -41.52
CA ALA A 280 -22.60 -101.99 -42.23
C ALA A 280 -22.70 -102.25 -43.76
N ALA A 281 -21.71 -102.92 -44.35
CA ALA A 281 -21.76 -103.30 -45.77
C ALA A 281 -22.90 -104.30 -46.06
N LEU A 282 -23.12 -105.29 -45.18
CA LEU A 282 -24.19 -106.27 -45.32
C LEU A 282 -25.57 -105.61 -45.13
N ALA A 283 -25.73 -104.70 -44.17
CA ALA A 283 -26.96 -103.93 -43.98
C ALA A 283 -27.28 -103.01 -45.18
N ILE A 284 -26.26 -102.42 -45.82
CA ILE A 284 -26.42 -101.67 -47.08
C ILE A 284 -26.88 -102.62 -48.21
N GLU A 285 -26.32 -103.83 -48.30
CA GLU A 285 -26.68 -104.80 -49.34
C GLU A 285 -28.10 -105.37 -49.14
N ASP A 286 -28.51 -105.63 -47.90
CA ASP A 286 -29.90 -106.00 -47.57
C ASP A 286 -30.88 -104.86 -47.82
N LYS A 287 -30.49 -103.60 -47.55
CA LYS A 287 -31.33 -102.43 -47.90
C LYS A 287 -31.41 -102.20 -49.41
N LYS A 288 -30.33 -102.46 -50.17
CA LYS A 288 -30.38 -102.51 -51.64
C LYS A 288 -31.29 -103.63 -52.15
N ARG A 289 -31.24 -104.83 -51.56
CA ARG A 289 -32.17 -105.92 -51.90
C ARG A 289 -33.62 -105.57 -51.60
N GLN A 290 -33.89 -104.92 -50.46
CA GLN A 290 -35.23 -104.41 -50.14
C GLN A 290 -35.68 -103.33 -51.14
N TYR A 291 -34.79 -102.45 -51.58
CA TYR A 291 -35.06 -101.48 -52.64
C TYR A 291 -35.36 -102.16 -53.98
N ALA A 292 -34.51 -103.08 -54.44
CA ALA A 292 -34.70 -103.82 -55.69
C ALA A 292 -35.97 -104.70 -55.67
N ALA A 293 -36.34 -105.26 -54.52
CA ALA A 293 -37.59 -106.00 -54.36
C ALA A 293 -38.81 -105.07 -54.40
N ALA A 294 -38.73 -103.88 -53.81
CA ALA A 294 -39.79 -102.86 -53.89
C ALA A 294 -39.93 -102.28 -55.30
N GLU A 295 -38.81 -102.05 -55.99
CA GLU A 295 -38.74 -101.61 -57.39
C GLU A 295 -39.37 -102.67 -58.32
N LYS A 296 -38.99 -103.95 -58.16
CA LYS A 296 -39.61 -105.04 -58.91
C LYS A 296 -41.11 -105.23 -58.60
N TYR A 297 -41.53 -105.04 -57.35
CA TYR A 297 -42.96 -105.05 -57.00
C TYR A 297 -43.71 -103.88 -57.68
N LEU A 298 -43.07 -102.73 -57.82
CA LEU A 298 -43.62 -101.58 -58.56
C LEU A 298 -43.71 -101.90 -60.06
N GLU A 299 -42.72 -102.56 -60.64
CA GLU A 299 -42.76 -103.08 -62.03
C GLU A 299 -43.87 -104.12 -62.23
N ASP A 300 -44.01 -105.11 -61.34
CA ASP A 300 -45.06 -106.15 -61.42
C ASP A 300 -46.46 -105.53 -61.28
N VAL A 301 -46.64 -104.50 -60.43
CA VAL A 301 -47.90 -103.73 -60.32
C VAL A 301 -48.18 -102.92 -61.59
N LEU A 302 -47.16 -102.33 -62.22
CA LEU A 302 -47.31 -101.61 -63.49
C LEU A 302 -47.63 -102.54 -64.67
N GLN A 303 -47.01 -103.73 -64.74
CA GLN A 303 -47.34 -104.74 -65.76
C GLN A 303 -48.75 -105.31 -65.55
N SER A 304 -49.16 -105.54 -64.30
CA SER A 304 -50.52 -105.98 -63.96
C SER A 304 -51.60 -104.95 -64.38
N ALA A 305 -51.29 -103.66 -64.34
CA ALA A 305 -52.18 -102.58 -64.79
C ALA A 305 -52.29 -102.45 -66.33
N LEU A 306 -51.32 -102.98 -67.08
CA LEU A 306 -51.31 -102.94 -68.55
C LEU A 306 -51.99 -104.16 -69.18
N ALA A 307 -51.96 -105.32 -68.52
CA ALA A 307 -52.59 -106.56 -69.02
C ALA A 307 -54.12 -106.63 -68.80
N SER A 308 -54.71 -105.67 -68.08
CA SER A 308 -56.15 -105.61 -67.80
C SER A 308 -56.89 -104.53 -68.59
N SER A 309 -56.41 -104.21 -69.81
CA SER A 309 -56.92 -103.11 -70.64
C SER A 309 -57.14 -103.49 -72.12
N GLU A 310 -57.39 -104.77 -72.40
CA GLU A 310 -58.07 -105.28 -73.62
C GLU A 310 -59.29 -106.12 -73.22
#